data_AF-A0A9P3J283-F1
#
_entry.id   AF-A0A9P3J283-F1
#
_cell.length_a   1.000
_cell.length_b   1.000
_cell.length_c   1.000
_cell.angle_alpha   90.00
_cell.angle_beta   90.00
_cell.angle_gamma   90.00
#
_symmetry.space_group_name_H-M   'P 1'
#
loop_
_entity.id
_entity.type
_entity.pdbx_description
1 polymer ?
#
loop_
_entity_poly.entity_id
_entity_poly.type
_entity_poly.pdbx_seq_one_letter_code
_entity_poly.pdbx_strand_id
1 'polypeptide(L)'
;MAHRRPRTAERTPSAPPAPAGSAGSASPQQALHSQDRFLDMGAGHHGFKGASFSSAVFNLVTTVVGAGIMGLPATMRVLGIPLGIIALVAMGVLTQVSLELLIKTTTVQQVWSYGDLVLQECGAKWRLVLDISVLVNNFGLCVVYLIIIADVLAGTWSTIGSAHPGLLKEWNGGEAAWWNTRFFVLFIVTIVILVPLASFRHVDSLHYTSAISVVLALIFVIITLILTIVKLVQGTLPPPRWLPFVDAPNFIAALCSVFPVMATAYICHFNIHPIYVELKERTEQNMTQVTRFSMGACFAIYCLTSLCGYLLFGDATAPDVLANFSTPLLTGKQWINDVVRVSYALHVVLVFPVIYYSLRNVTDDLFCYNSGKSLAEDDRRFWIITGVQLGGIFLISTLVPNIWVAFDFTGATSTMIIGMVFPAVIALRDRSGVVHGWERKTSWVMIVWAAIICVTSVGSSIYMLVVGIASQPGSQNTQG
;
A
#
# COMPACT_ATOMS: atom_id res chain seq x y z
N MET A 1 -33.46 13.84 71.48
CA MET A 1 -32.45 14.29 70.49
C MET A 1 -31.37 13.24 70.34
N ALA A 2 -31.05 12.90 69.09
CA ALA A 2 -29.86 12.23 68.57
C ALA A 2 -29.57 10.73 68.87
N HIS A 3 -29.91 9.93 67.84
CA HIS A 3 -29.35 8.66 67.38
C HIS A 3 -27.80 8.51 67.46
N ARG A 4 -27.30 7.29 67.75
CA ARG A 4 -26.80 6.30 66.76
C ARG A 4 -26.31 4.99 67.42
N ARG A 5 -26.62 3.88 66.75
CA ARG A 5 -26.27 2.46 67.05
C ARG A 5 -25.13 2.00 66.07
N PRO A 6 -24.58 0.76 66.19
CA PRO A 6 -23.13 0.52 66.30
C PRO A 6 -22.48 -0.05 65.01
N ARG A 7 -21.14 -0.14 64.99
CA ARG A 7 -20.35 -0.91 64.02
C ARG A 7 -19.62 -2.06 64.71
N THR A 8 -19.88 -3.28 64.27
CA THR A 8 -19.10 -4.49 64.54
C THR A 8 -18.38 -4.92 63.25
N ALA A 9 -17.06 -5.04 63.32
CA ALA A 9 -16.16 -5.77 62.42
C ALA A 9 -15.13 -6.45 63.34
N GLU A 10 -14.58 -7.64 63.15
CA GLU A 10 -14.17 -8.36 61.94
C GLU A 10 -14.34 -9.88 62.13
N ARG A 11 -14.66 -10.60 61.03
CA ARG A 11 -14.31 -12.00 60.83
C ARG A 11 -13.77 -12.14 59.41
N THR A 12 -12.51 -12.51 59.29
CA THR A 12 -11.86 -12.97 58.05
C THR A 12 -12.47 -14.28 57.55
N PRO A 13 -12.65 -14.45 56.23
CA PRO A 13 -12.66 -15.79 55.65
C PRO A 13 -11.60 -15.96 54.53
N SER A 14 -10.81 -17.02 54.73
CA SER A 14 -10.11 -17.91 53.79
C SER A 14 -10.29 -17.73 52.28
N ALA A 15 -9.15 -17.82 51.57
CA ALA A 15 -9.04 -17.90 50.12
C ALA A 15 -9.65 -19.19 49.51
N PRO A 16 -10.27 -19.13 48.31
CA PRO A 16 -10.64 -20.30 47.53
C PRO A 16 -9.52 -20.72 46.52
N PRO A 17 -9.54 -21.98 46.05
CA PRO A 17 -8.44 -22.59 45.30
C PRO A 17 -8.40 -22.18 43.82
N ALA A 18 -7.22 -22.32 43.21
CA ALA A 18 -6.97 -22.07 41.79
C ALA A 18 -7.67 -23.10 40.88
N PRO A 19 -8.23 -22.71 39.71
CA PRO A 19 -8.66 -23.65 38.69
C PRO A 19 -7.54 -23.94 37.68
N ALA A 20 -7.37 -25.22 37.37
CA ALA A 20 -6.54 -25.73 36.28
C ALA A 20 -7.35 -25.80 34.96
N GLY A 21 -6.74 -25.30 33.88
CA GLY A 21 -6.87 -25.75 32.48
C GLY A 21 -8.20 -25.54 31.72
N SER A 22 -8.18 -24.67 30.69
CA SER A 22 -8.72 -24.96 29.34
C SER A 22 -8.39 -23.82 28.36
N ALA A 23 -8.41 -24.14 27.07
CA ALA A 23 -7.75 -23.42 25.99
C ALA A 23 -8.32 -22.02 25.67
N GLY A 24 -7.42 -21.13 25.19
CA GLY A 24 -7.64 -19.69 24.99
C GLY A 24 -8.82 -19.32 24.09
N SER A 25 -9.88 -18.82 24.73
CA SER A 25 -10.79 -17.81 24.20
C SER A 25 -10.34 -16.44 24.73
N ALA A 26 -10.28 -15.42 23.87
CA ALA A 26 -10.01 -14.06 24.32
C ALA A 26 -11.04 -13.65 25.40
N SER A 27 -10.55 -13.14 26.52
CA SER A 27 -11.41 -12.75 27.66
C SER A 27 -12.32 -11.57 27.29
N PRO A 28 -13.55 -11.45 27.82
CA PRO A 28 -14.43 -10.30 27.58
C PRO A 28 -13.79 -8.95 27.90
N GLN A 29 -12.84 -8.94 28.86
CA GLN A 29 -12.05 -7.75 29.20
C GLN A 29 -11.13 -7.29 28.06
N GLN A 30 -10.66 -8.19 27.18
CA GLN A 30 -9.82 -7.81 26.02
C GLN A 30 -10.62 -7.07 24.95
N ALA A 31 -11.88 -7.45 24.70
CA ALA A 31 -12.74 -6.77 23.73
C ALA A 31 -13.19 -5.39 24.22
N LEU A 32 -13.50 -5.27 25.53
CA LEU A 32 -13.83 -4.01 26.18
C LEU A 32 -12.65 -3.03 26.17
N HIS A 33 -11.43 -3.48 26.48
CA HIS A 33 -10.25 -2.60 26.49
C HIS A 33 -9.81 -2.10 25.10
N SER A 34 -10.05 -2.87 24.03
CA SER A 34 -9.84 -2.39 22.64
C SER A 34 -10.89 -1.37 22.23
N GLN A 35 -12.14 -1.57 22.66
CA GLN A 35 -13.24 -0.65 22.38
C GLN A 35 -13.03 0.69 23.12
N ASP A 36 -12.58 0.65 24.37
CA ASP A 36 -12.26 1.86 25.14
C ASP A 36 -11.06 2.63 24.57
N ARG A 37 -10.01 1.96 24.07
CA ARG A 37 -8.86 2.64 23.43
C ARG A 37 -9.23 3.38 22.14
N PHE A 38 -10.16 2.84 21.35
CA PHE A 38 -10.63 3.48 20.12
C PHE A 38 -11.68 4.57 20.39
N LEU A 39 -12.49 4.40 21.43
CA LEU A 39 -13.44 5.41 21.90
C LEU A 39 -12.72 6.61 22.54
N ASP A 40 -11.63 6.41 23.28
CA ASP A 40 -10.81 7.50 23.82
C ASP A 40 -10.09 8.32 22.73
N MET A 41 -9.73 7.71 21.59
CA MET A 41 -9.29 8.45 20.40
C MET A 41 -10.40 9.35 19.80
N GLY A 42 -11.67 9.06 20.07
CA GLY A 42 -12.80 9.89 19.66
C GLY A 42 -13.29 10.89 20.73
N ALA A 43 -13.01 10.64 22.01
CA ALA A 43 -13.56 11.39 23.13
C ALA A 43 -12.56 12.37 23.79
N GLY A 44 -11.26 12.29 23.47
CA GLY A 44 -10.22 13.05 24.16
C GLY A 44 -9.85 14.45 23.62
N HIS A 45 -10.39 14.91 22.49
CA HIS A 45 -9.99 16.20 21.90
C HIS A 45 -11.15 17.19 21.81
N HIS A 46 -11.31 18.02 22.86
CA HIS A 46 -12.04 19.28 22.79
C HIS A 46 -11.34 20.25 21.81
N GLY A 47 -11.51 20.01 20.50
CA GLY A 47 -10.91 20.84 19.44
C GLY A 47 -10.94 20.23 18.03
N PHE A 48 -11.01 18.90 17.90
CA PHE A 48 -11.00 18.25 16.58
C PHE A 48 -12.43 18.13 16.02
N LYS A 49 -12.76 19.01 15.06
CA LYS A 49 -13.94 18.80 14.20
C LYS A 49 -13.56 17.70 13.20
N GLY A 50 -14.17 16.53 13.30
CA GLY A 50 -13.88 15.37 12.44
C GLY A 50 -13.73 15.72 10.95
N ALA A 51 -13.00 14.87 10.21
CA ALA A 51 -12.68 15.06 8.81
C ALA A 51 -13.93 15.26 7.94
N SER A 52 -13.86 16.21 7.01
CA SER A 52 -14.92 16.45 6.04
C SER A 52 -14.98 15.31 5.00
N PHE A 53 -16.12 15.16 4.33
CA PHE A 53 -16.29 14.19 3.25
C PHE A 53 -15.20 14.32 2.17
N SER A 54 -14.92 15.54 1.73
CA SER A 54 -13.89 15.81 0.72
C SER A 54 -12.48 15.48 1.23
N SER A 55 -12.18 15.74 2.51
CA SER A 55 -10.91 15.37 3.13
C SER A 55 -10.73 13.86 3.15
N ALA A 56 -11.77 13.10 3.50
CA ALA A 56 -11.74 11.65 3.49
C ALA A 56 -11.51 11.09 2.08
N VAL A 57 -12.16 11.67 1.06
CA VAL A 57 -11.91 11.34 -0.36
C VAL A 57 -10.46 11.60 -0.74
N PHE A 58 -9.91 12.79 -0.44
CA PHE A 58 -8.51 13.08 -0.77
C PHE A 58 -7.53 12.15 -0.04
N ASN A 59 -7.79 11.79 1.21
CA ASN A 59 -6.93 10.87 1.96
C ASN A 59 -6.96 9.46 1.36
N LEU A 60 -8.16 8.97 0.99
CA LEU A 60 -8.31 7.66 0.38
C LEU A 60 -7.72 7.62 -1.04
N VAL A 61 -7.93 8.65 -1.87
CA VAL A 61 -7.29 8.79 -3.19
C VAL A 61 -5.77 8.83 -3.06
N THR A 62 -5.24 9.55 -2.07
CA THR A 62 -3.79 9.63 -1.81
C THR A 62 -3.21 8.24 -1.48
N THR A 63 -3.93 7.46 -0.66
CA THR A 63 -3.54 6.09 -0.32
C THR A 63 -3.54 5.19 -1.57
N VAL A 64 -4.59 5.25 -2.39
CA VAL A 64 -4.72 4.41 -3.59
C VAL A 64 -3.70 4.81 -4.64
N VAL A 65 -3.68 6.07 -5.10
CA VAL A 65 -2.80 6.52 -6.20
C VAL A 65 -1.34 6.12 -5.94
N GLY A 66 -0.85 6.39 -4.72
CA GLY A 66 0.26 5.68 -4.07
C GLY A 66 1.41 5.30 -5.00
N ALA A 67 1.96 4.10 -4.83
CA ALA A 67 3.13 3.62 -5.59
C ALA A 67 2.74 2.84 -6.84
N GLY A 68 1.58 2.17 -6.81
CA GLY A 68 1.21 1.17 -7.81
C GLY A 68 1.00 1.73 -9.22
N ILE A 69 0.65 3.02 -9.33
CA ILE A 69 0.45 3.70 -10.62
C ILE A 69 1.70 3.70 -11.51
N MET A 70 2.92 3.65 -10.96
CA MET A 70 4.17 3.60 -11.75
C MET A 70 4.34 2.29 -12.52
N GLY A 71 3.81 1.19 -12.01
CA GLY A 71 3.89 -0.13 -12.64
C GLY A 71 2.78 -0.41 -13.66
N LEU A 72 1.69 0.36 -13.65
CA LEU A 72 0.52 0.08 -14.48
C LEU A 72 0.78 0.17 -16.00
N PRO A 73 1.56 1.13 -16.54
CA PRO A 73 1.90 1.11 -17.97
C PRO A 73 2.61 -0.18 -18.41
N ALA A 74 3.48 -0.73 -17.56
CA ALA A 74 4.16 -1.99 -17.85
C ALA A 74 3.20 -3.19 -17.86
N THR A 75 2.07 -3.13 -17.16
CA THR A 75 1.02 -4.16 -17.26
C THR A 75 0.38 -4.21 -18.65
N MET A 76 0.22 -3.04 -19.30
CA MET A 76 -0.29 -2.95 -20.67
C MET A 76 0.70 -3.52 -21.68
N ARG A 77 2.01 -3.38 -21.43
CA ARG A 77 3.06 -4.02 -22.24
C ARG A 77 2.98 -5.55 -22.24
N VAL A 78 2.57 -6.14 -21.12
CA VAL A 78 2.45 -7.60 -20.97
C VAL A 78 1.12 -8.11 -21.54
N LEU A 79 -0.01 -7.49 -21.17
CA LEU A 79 -1.35 -7.96 -21.55
C LEU A 79 -1.83 -7.45 -22.93
N GLY A 80 -1.21 -6.40 -23.46
CA GLY A 80 -1.81 -5.61 -24.54
C GLY A 80 -2.92 -4.68 -24.02
N ILE A 81 -3.27 -3.67 -24.82
CA ILE A 81 -4.15 -2.57 -24.37
C ILE A 81 -5.56 -3.06 -23.96
N PRO A 82 -6.33 -3.79 -24.80
CA PRO A 82 -7.71 -4.13 -24.46
C PRO A 82 -7.81 -5.02 -23.22
N LEU A 83 -6.98 -6.06 -23.15
CA LEU A 83 -6.96 -7.00 -22.03
C LEU A 83 -6.44 -6.33 -20.75
N GLY A 84 -5.43 -5.46 -20.86
CA GLY A 84 -4.91 -4.71 -19.73
C GLY A 84 -5.95 -3.76 -19.12
N ILE A 85 -6.72 -3.04 -19.95
CA ILE A 85 -7.81 -2.19 -19.46
C ILE A 85 -8.93 -3.02 -18.82
N ILE A 86 -9.32 -4.14 -19.43
CA ILE A 86 -10.33 -5.04 -18.85
C ILE A 86 -9.87 -5.58 -17.48
N ALA A 87 -8.61 -6.02 -17.38
CA ALA A 87 -8.04 -6.51 -16.13
C ALA A 87 -7.98 -5.41 -15.05
N LEU A 88 -7.60 -4.19 -15.43
CA LEU A 88 -7.58 -3.04 -14.54
C LEU A 88 -8.98 -2.70 -14.01
N VAL A 89 -9.99 -2.68 -14.89
CA VAL A 89 -11.41 -2.50 -14.50
C VAL A 89 -11.86 -3.60 -13.55
N ALA A 90 -11.58 -4.86 -13.89
CA ALA A 90 -11.99 -6.01 -13.07
C ALA A 90 -11.39 -5.93 -11.65
N MET A 91 -10.10 -5.62 -11.54
CA MET A 91 -9.44 -5.44 -10.24
C MET A 91 -10.02 -4.27 -9.44
N GLY A 92 -10.33 -3.15 -10.10
CA GLY A 92 -11.00 -2.01 -9.46
C GLY A 92 -12.39 -2.37 -8.92
N VAL A 93 -13.20 -3.11 -9.69
CA VAL A 93 -14.53 -3.58 -9.28
C VAL A 93 -14.42 -4.55 -8.09
N LEU A 94 -13.51 -5.53 -8.15
CA LEU A 94 -13.30 -6.47 -7.04
C LEU A 94 -12.87 -5.75 -5.76
N THR A 95 -11.99 -4.76 -5.87
CA THR A 95 -11.57 -3.92 -4.73
C THR A 95 -12.74 -3.14 -4.16
N GLN A 96 -13.58 -2.52 -5.00
CA GLN A 96 -14.75 -1.77 -4.54
C GLN A 96 -15.76 -2.68 -3.80
N VAL A 97 -16.04 -3.86 -4.34
CA VAL A 97 -16.91 -4.86 -3.66
C VAL A 97 -16.32 -5.24 -2.31
N SER A 98 -15.01 -5.49 -2.27
CA SER A 98 -14.31 -5.84 -1.03
C SER A 98 -14.40 -4.75 0.06
N LEU A 99 -14.23 -3.49 -0.33
CA LEU A 99 -14.39 -2.34 0.57
C LEU A 99 -15.81 -2.22 1.09
N GLU A 100 -16.83 -2.40 0.24
CA GLU A 100 -18.23 -2.35 0.65
C GLU A 100 -18.58 -3.47 1.64
N LEU A 101 -18.08 -4.70 1.42
CA LEU A 101 -18.24 -5.80 2.38
C LEU A 101 -17.64 -5.46 3.75
N LEU A 102 -16.46 -4.84 3.76
CA LEU A 102 -15.77 -4.47 4.98
C LEU A 102 -16.50 -3.35 5.73
N ILE A 103 -16.98 -2.31 5.03
CA ILE A 103 -17.73 -1.19 5.64
C ILE A 103 -19.06 -1.68 6.20
N LYS A 104 -19.78 -2.52 5.46
CA LYS A 104 -21.09 -3.06 5.86
C LYS A 104 -20.98 -3.90 7.13
N THR A 105 -20.02 -4.82 7.17
CA THR A 105 -19.80 -5.71 8.34
C THR A 105 -19.31 -4.93 9.56
N THR A 106 -18.39 -3.98 9.38
CA THR A 106 -17.95 -3.02 10.41
C THR A 106 -19.14 -2.27 11.03
N THR A 107 -20.04 -1.73 10.21
CA THR A 107 -21.18 -0.94 10.68
C THR A 107 -22.16 -1.80 11.48
N VAL A 108 -22.46 -3.00 11.01
CA VAL A 108 -23.40 -3.89 11.70
C VAL A 108 -22.85 -4.37 13.05
N GLN A 109 -21.55 -4.70 13.08
CA GLN A 109 -20.91 -5.24 14.27
C GLN A 109 -20.45 -4.16 15.26
N GLN A 110 -20.45 -2.89 14.84
CA GLN A 110 -19.96 -1.76 15.65
C GLN A 110 -18.49 -1.92 16.07
N VAL A 111 -17.67 -2.52 15.20
CA VAL A 111 -16.23 -2.72 15.41
C VAL A 111 -15.46 -1.82 14.45
N TRP A 112 -14.68 -0.89 14.99
CA TRP A 112 -14.09 0.23 14.23
C TRP A 112 -12.62 0.05 13.85
N SER A 113 -12.13 -1.19 13.87
CA SER A 113 -10.77 -1.56 13.48
C SER A 113 -10.78 -2.85 12.67
N TYR A 114 -9.94 -2.92 11.64
CA TYR A 114 -9.86 -4.11 10.79
C TYR A 114 -9.38 -5.34 11.57
N GLY A 115 -8.35 -5.18 12.40
CA GLY A 115 -7.81 -6.26 13.23
C GLY A 115 -8.83 -6.79 14.23
N ASP A 116 -9.62 -5.90 14.85
CA ASP A 116 -10.66 -6.29 15.81
C ASP A 116 -11.84 -6.99 15.11
N LEU A 117 -12.20 -6.56 13.90
CA LEU A 117 -13.25 -7.20 13.12
C LEU A 117 -12.87 -8.65 12.77
N VAL A 118 -11.63 -8.87 12.33
CA VAL A 118 -11.11 -10.23 12.09
C VAL A 118 -11.01 -11.04 13.39
N LEU A 119 -10.65 -10.42 14.51
CA LEU A 119 -10.61 -11.11 15.81
C LEU A 119 -12.00 -11.62 16.19
N GLN A 120 -13.04 -10.80 16.01
CA GLN A 120 -14.41 -11.16 16.36
C GLN A 120 -14.97 -12.27 15.46
N GLU A 121 -14.75 -12.18 14.15
CA GLU A 121 -15.34 -13.12 13.17
C GLU A 121 -14.52 -14.39 12.92
N CYS A 122 -13.19 -14.25 12.96
CA CYS A 122 -12.27 -15.32 12.59
C CYS A 122 -11.48 -15.86 13.79
N GLY A 123 -11.21 -15.03 14.80
CA GLY A 123 -10.44 -15.39 16.01
C GLY A 123 -8.98 -14.93 15.95
N ALA A 124 -8.28 -15.08 17.09
CA ALA A 124 -6.96 -14.48 17.31
C ALA A 124 -5.88 -14.93 16.33
N LYS A 125 -5.90 -16.19 15.89
CA LYS A 125 -4.94 -16.71 14.90
C LYS A 125 -5.03 -15.98 13.57
N TRP A 126 -6.24 -15.62 13.15
CA TRP A 126 -6.48 -14.93 11.89
C TRP A 126 -6.20 -13.43 11.98
N ARG A 127 -6.46 -12.81 13.15
CA ARG A 127 -5.99 -11.45 13.43
C ARG A 127 -4.48 -11.35 13.27
N LEU A 128 -3.72 -12.30 13.84
CA LEU A 128 -2.27 -12.34 13.69
C LEU A 128 -1.84 -12.40 12.22
N VAL A 129 -2.51 -13.21 11.40
CA VAL A 129 -2.24 -13.30 9.96
C VAL A 129 -2.56 -11.98 9.25
N LEU A 130 -3.65 -11.30 9.60
CA LEU A 130 -3.98 -9.97 9.08
C LEU A 130 -2.90 -8.95 9.46
N ASP A 131 -2.55 -8.86 10.74
CA ASP A 131 -1.59 -7.88 11.25
C ASP A 131 -0.21 -8.06 10.61
N ILE A 132 0.28 -9.31 10.48
CA ILE A 132 1.51 -9.63 9.74
C ILE A 132 1.38 -9.26 8.25
N SER A 133 0.22 -9.49 7.64
CA SER A 133 0.01 -9.14 6.23
C SER A 133 0.05 -7.63 6.04
N VAL A 134 -0.64 -6.85 6.89
CA VAL A 134 -0.63 -5.38 6.84
C VAL A 134 0.78 -4.83 7.10
N LEU A 135 1.52 -5.42 8.05
CA LEU A 135 2.92 -5.11 8.31
C LEU A 135 3.77 -5.27 7.05
N VAL A 136 3.75 -6.45 6.43
CA VAL A 136 4.55 -6.76 5.23
C VAL A 136 4.13 -5.89 4.04
N ASN A 137 2.82 -5.68 3.84
CA ASN A 137 2.29 -4.84 2.77
C ASN A 137 2.79 -3.39 2.90
N ASN A 138 2.59 -2.78 4.07
CA ASN A 138 2.91 -1.36 4.26
C ASN A 138 4.43 -1.12 4.30
N PHE A 139 5.19 -2.07 4.87
CA PHE A 139 6.65 -2.06 4.80
C PHE A 139 7.12 -2.14 3.35
N GLY A 140 6.55 -3.05 2.56
CA GLY A 140 6.84 -3.19 1.13
C GLY A 140 6.51 -1.94 0.32
N LEU A 141 5.36 -1.32 0.55
CA LEU A 141 5.01 -0.04 -0.09
C LEU A 141 6.00 1.08 0.26
N CYS A 142 6.46 1.16 1.52
CA CYS A 142 7.48 2.12 1.92
C CYS A 142 8.84 1.86 1.24
N VAL A 143 9.22 0.59 1.06
CA VAL A 143 10.40 0.20 0.27
C VAL A 143 10.24 0.65 -1.18
N VAL A 144 9.09 0.39 -1.81
CA VAL A 144 8.83 0.81 -3.19
C VAL A 144 8.90 2.33 -3.33
N TYR A 145 8.32 3.10 -2.41
CA TYR A 145 8.44 4.55 -2.43
C TYR A 145 9.89 5.03 -2.45
N LEU A 146 10.73 4.40 -1.64
CA LEU A 146 12.14 4.74 -1.58
C LEU A 146 12.89 4.34 -2.87
N ILE A 147 12.52 3.22 -3.50
CA ILE A 147 13.03 2.82 -4.83
C ILE A 147 12.62 3.83 -5.89
N ILE A 148 11.35 4.27 -5.96
CA ILE A 148 10.87 5.26 -6.92
C ILE A 148 11.65 6.58 -6.77
N ILE A 149 11.81 7.07 -5.54
CA ILE A 149 12.58 8.30 -5.28
C ILE A 149 14.04 8.12 -5.75
N ALA A 150 14.64 6.96 -5.50
CA ALA A 150 16.00 6.67 -5.94
C ALA A 150 16.13 6.56 -7.47
N ASP A 151 15.18 5.93 -8.15
CA ASP A 151 15.17 5.80 -9.61
C ASP A 151 15.01 7.17 -10.26
N VAL A 152 14.21 8.06 -9.67
CA VAL A 152 14.09 9.46 -10.12
C VAL A 152 15.37 10.26 -9.89
N LEU A 153 15.92 10.25 -8.67
CA LEU A 153 17.03 11.15 -8.30
C LEU A 153 18.40 10.61 -8.73
N ALA A 154 18.66 9.33 -8.53
CA ALA A 154 19.97 8.69 -8.75
C ALA A 154 20.01 7.76 -9.98
N GLY A 155 18.85 7.38 -10.53
CA GLY A 155 18.75 6.53 -11.71
C GLY A 155 18.57 5.05 -11.39
N THR A 156 18.21 4.28 -12.41
CA THR A 156 17.96 2.83 -12.30
C THR A 156 19.25 2.03 -12.24
N TRP A 157 19.17 0.81 -11.71
CA TRP A 157 20.32 -0.11 -11.69
C TRP A 157 20.77 -0.47 -13.11
N SER A 158 22.08 -0.39 -13.36
CA SER A 158 22.68 -0.65 -14.66
C SER A 158 22.78 -2.14 -15.03
N THR A 159 22.55 -3.06 -14.09
CA THR A 159 22.73 -4.49 -14.29
C THR A 159 21.50 -5.20 -14.87
N ILE A 160 20.34 -4.55 -14.93
CA ILE A 160 19.07 -5.15 -15.39
C ILE A 160 18.39 -4.20 -16.38
N GLY A 161 18.89 -4.16 -17.63
CA GLY A 161 18.28 -3.44 -18.76
C GLY A 161 18.97 -2.12 -19.14
N SER A 162 18.22 -1.22 -19.80
CA SER A 162 18.70 0.11 -20.19
C SER A 162 18.83 0.99 -18.95
N ALA A 163 20.06 1.28 -18.54
CA ALA A 163 20.34 2.18 -17.43
C ALA A 163 19.81 3.59 -17.73
N HIS A 164 18.85 4.07 -16.94
CA HIS A 164 18.30 5.42 -17.06
C HIS A 164 19.00 6.32 -16.04
N PRO A 165 19.63 7.44 -16.46
CA PRO A 165 20.28 8.35 -15.53
C PRO A 165 19.25 9.03 -14.60
N GLY A 166 19.66 9.30 -13.37
CA GLY A 166 18.89 10.08 -12.41
C GLY A 166 18.98 11.58 -12.66
N LEU A 167 18.00 12.34 -12.18
CA LEU A 167 17.98 13.81 -12.28
C LEU A 167 19.26 14.47 -11.76
N LEU A 168 19.81 13.97 -10.64
CA LEU A 168 21.02 14.56 -10.06
C LEU A 168 22.25 14.39 -10.95
N LYS A 169 22.31 13.30 -11.73
CA LYS A 169 23.37 13.08 -12.71
C LYS A 169 23.14 13.93 -13.96
N GLU A 170 21.90 14.02 -14.42
CA GLU A 170 21.53 14.85 -15.59
C GLU A 170 21.80 16.33 -15.34
N TRP A 171 21.41 16.86 -14.17
CA TRP A 171 21.64 18.26 -13.80
C TRP A 171 23.13 18.57 -13.55
N ASN A 172 23.94 17.55 -13.24
CA ASN A 172 25.40 17.66 -13.12
C ASN A 172 26.14 17.46 -14.45
N GLY A 173 25.49 17.68 -15.59
CA GLY A 173 26.12 17.54 -16.91
C GLY A 173 26.47 16.10 -17.31
N GLY A 174 25.90 15.10 -16.63
CA GLY A 174 26.11 13.68 -16.92
C GLY A 174 27.30 13.04 -16.20
N GLU A 175 28.05 13.80 -15.39
CA GLU A 175 29.23 13.29 -14.69
C GLU A 175 28.86 12.49 -13.43
N ALA A 176 29.56 11.37 -13.21
CA ALA A 176 29.43 10.59 -11.99
C ALA A 176 30.20 11.29 -10.85
N ALA A 177 29.48 11.59 -9.76
CA ALA A 177 30.04 12.21 -8.57
C ALA A 177 29.75 11.33 -7.35
N TRP A 178 30.58 11.39 -6.32
CA TRP A 178 30.39 10.58 -5.11
C TRP A 178 29.00 10.81 -4.46
N TRP A 179 28.49 12.05 -4.55
CA TRP A 179 27.20 12.47 -4.00
C TRP A 179 25.98 12.11 -4.87
N ASN A 180 26.16 11.71 -6.13
CA ASN A 180 25.05 11.26 -6.99
C ASN A 180 24.93 9.74 -7.07
N THR A 181 25.67 9.02 -6.21
CA THR A 181 25.53 7.57 -6.07
C THR A 181 24.19 7.22 -5.42
N ARG A 182 23.55 6.15 -5.90
CA ARG A 182 22.24 5.69 -5.39
C ARG A 182 22.20 5.55 -3.88
N PHE A 183 23.23 4.92 -3.30
CA PHE A 183 23.33 4.71 -1.85
C PHE A 183 23.38 6.03 -1.08
N PHE A 184 24.21 6.98 -1.53
CA PHE A 184 24.34 8.28 -0.86
C PHE A 184 23.06 9.11 -0.95
N VAL A 185 22.45 9.17 -2.14
CA VAL A 185 21.17 9.88 -2.36
C VAL A 185 20.07 9.30 -1.48
N LEU A 186 19.93 7.97 -1.47
CA LEU A 186 18.99 7.27 -0.60
C LEU A 186 19.21 7.61 0.87
N PHE A 187 20.47 7.57 1.33
CA PHE A 187 20.82 7.85 2.71
C PHE A 187 20.40 9.27 3.11
N ILE A 188 20.72 10.27 2.28
CA ILE A 188 20.35 11.67 2.52
C ILE A 188 18.83 11.84 2.51
N VAL A 189 18.12 11.27 1.53
CA VAL A 189 16.65 11.34 1.48
C VAL A 189 16.03 10.71 2.73
N THR A 190 16.51 9.55 3.16
CA THR A 190 15.99 8.89 4.36
C THR A 190 16.19 9.75 5.60
N ILE A 191 17.39 10.30 5.83
CA ILE A 191 17.70 11.07 7.05
C ILE A 191 17.06 12.46 7.03
N VAL A 192 17.12 13.18 5.90
CA VAL A 192 16.72 14.60 5.82
C VAL A 192 15.23 14.76 5.52
N ILE A 193 14.62 13.81 4.82
CA ILE A 193 13.21 13.91 4.40
C ILE A 193 12.36 12.90 5.17
N LEU A 194 12.67 11.60 5.07
CA LEU A 194 11.77 10.57 5.60
C LEU A 194 11.76 10.48 7.12
N VAL A 195 12.90 10.64 7.81
CA VAL A 195 12.94 10.62 9.28
C VAL A 195 12.08 11.74 9.88
N PRO A 196 12.19 13.02 9.46
CA PRO A 196 11.29 14.07 9.93
C PRO A 196 9.82 13.77 9.65
N LEU A 197 9.51 13.28 8.44
CA LEU A 197 8.15 12.92 8.04
C LEU A 197 7.58 11.74 8.84
N ALA A 198 8.40 10.75 9.17
CA ALA A 198 8.04 9.61 10.00
C ALA A 198 7.86 9.98 11.49
N SER A 199 8.45 11.11 11.91
CA SER A 199 8.41 11.56 13.31
C SER A 199 7.06 12.15 13.71
N PHE A 200 6.16 12.42 12.76
CA PHE A 200 4.81 12.86 13.06
C PHE A 200 4.05 11.77 13.83
N ARG A 201 3.58 12.14 15.03
CA ARG A 201 2.85 11.25 15.93
C ARG A 201 1.36 11.16 15.59
N HIS A 202 0.81 12.22 15.02
CA HIS A 202 -0.63 12.39 14.77
C HIS A 202 -0.85 12.75 13.30
N VAL A 203 -1.95 12.26 12.72
CA VAL A 203 -2.31 12.45 11.30
C VAL A 203 -3.17 13.69 11.08
N ASP A 204 -3.44 14.46 12.13
CA ASP A 204 -4.46 15.52 12.16
C ASP A 204 -4.23 16.68 11.17
N SER A 205 -3.00 16.89 10.70
CA SER A 205 -2.67 17.91 9.69
C SER A 205 -2.60 17.40 8.24
N LEU A 206 -2.85 16.10 7.99
CA LEU A 206 -2.56 15.49 6.69
C LEU A 206 -3.56 15.80 5.58
N HIS A 207 -4.72 16.37 5.87
CA HIS A 207 -5.68 16.66 4.80
C HIS A 207 -5.13 17.65 3.76
N TYR A 208 -4.34 18.65 4.18
CA TYR A 208 -3.65 19.57 3.27
C TYR A 208 -2.55 18.85 2.47
N THR A 209 -1.76 17.99 3.11
CA THR A 209 -0.68 17.26 2.44
C THR A 209 -1.23 16.23 1.46
N SER A 210 -2.32 15.55 1.79
CA SER A 210 -3.04 14.62 0.90
C SER A 210 -3.62 15.35 -0.31
N ALA A 211 -4.26 16.52 -0.13
CA ALA A 211 -4.75 17.30 -1.26
C ALA A 211 -3.62 17.75 -2.21
N ILE A 212 -2.50 18.25 -1.67
CA ILE A 212 -1.31 18.62 -2.46
C ILE A 212 -0.76 17.40 -3.19
N SER A 213 -0.68 16.25 -2.52
CA SER A 213 -0.20 15.00 -3.10
C SER A 213 -1.05 14.57 -4.31
N VAL A 214 -2.38 14.64 -4.23
CA VAL A 214 -3.27 14.34 -5.36
C VAL A 214 -3.03 15.31 -6.53
N VAL A 215 -2.86 16.61 -6.27
CA VAL A 215 -2.56 17.59 -7.33
C VAL A 215 -1.26 17.27 -8.05
N LEU A 216 -0.20 16.88 -7.31
CA LEU A 216 1.08 16.48 -7.90
C LEU A 216 0.95 15.24 -8.79
N ALA A 217 0.16 14.24 -8.37
CA ALA A 217 -0.14 13.09 -9.22
C ALA A 217 -0.92 13.49 -10.48
N LEU A 218 -1.88 14.41 -10.37
CA LEU A 218 -2.64 14.92 -11.51
C LEU A 218 -1.75 15.68 -12.50
N ILE A 219 -0.76 16.45 -12.03
CA ILE A 219 0.23 17.11 -12.89
C ILE A 219 0.97 16.07 -13.74
N PHE A 220 1.45 15.00 -13.11
CA PHE A 220 2.09 13.87 -13.80
C PHE A 220 1.18 13.27 -14.89
N VAL A 221 -0.09 12.99 -14.57
CA VAL A 221 -1.05 12.41 -15.53
C VAL A 221 -1.35 13.37 -16.68
N ILE A 222 -1.62 14.64 -16.39
CA ILE A 222 -1.97 15.65 -17.38
C ILE A 222 -0.80 15.87 -18.35
N ILE A 223 0.43 16.00 -17.85
CA ILE A 223 1.59 16.18 -18.73
C ILE A 223 1.82 14.92 -19.58
N THR A 224 1.70 13.73 -19.00
CA THR A 224 1.82 12.47 -19.74
C THR A 224 0.77 12.36 -20.85
N LEU A 225 -0.48 12.76 -20.57
CA LEU A 225 -1.55 12.82 -21.57
C LEU A 225 -1.23 13.83 -22.69
N ILE A 226 -0.79 15.05 -22.35
CA ILE A 226 -0.42 16.07 -23.33
C ILE A 226 0.72 15.57 -24.23
N LEU A 227 1.77 14.99 -23.65
CA LEU A 227 2.90 14.42 -24.40
C LEU A 227 2.45 13.32 -25.36
N THR A 228 1.52 12.46 -24.92
CA THR A 228 0.93 11.41 -25.75
C THR A 228 0.16 12.01 -26.92
N ILE A 229 -0.70 13.01 -26.69
CA ILE A 229 -1.46 13.68 -27.74
C ILE A 229 -0.52 14.36 -28.75
N VAL A 230 0.51 15.05 -28.28
CA VAL A 230 1.49 15.70 -29.16
C VAL A 230 2.20 14.68 -30.05
N LYS A 231 2.70 13.58 -29.48
CA LYS A 231 3.35 12.52 -30.27
C LYS A 231 2.38 11.79 -31.20
N LEU A 232 1.12 11.64 -30.80
CA LEU A 232 0.07 11.09 -31.66
C LEU A 232 -0.16 11.96 -32.90
N VAL A 233 -0.29 13.28 -32.71
CA VAL A 233 -0.46 14.25 -33.81
C VAL A 233 0.78 14.30 -34.71
N GLN A 234 1.97 14.13 -34.14
CA GLN A 234 3.22 14.06 -34.91
C GLN A 234 3.42 12.72 -35.64
N GLY A 235 2.61 11.69 -35.34
CA GLY A 235 2.79 10.34 -35.90
C GLY A 235 4.07 9.65 -35.42
N THR A 236 4.63 10.06 -34.28
CA THR A 236 5.90 9.54 -33.74
C THR A 236 5.71 8.52 -32.61
N LEU A 237 4.48 8.07 -32.38
CA LEU A 237 4.20 7.01 -31.41
C LEU A 237 4.68 5.65 -31.94
N PRO A 238 5.26 4.80 -31.07
CA PRO A 238 5.52 3.41 -31.42
C PRO A 238 4.20 2.67 -31.72
N PRO A 239 4.23 1.64 -32.58
CA PRO A 239 3.03 0.87 -32.91
C PRO A 239 2.48 0.20 -31.63
N PRO A 240 1.19 0.41 -31.30
CA PRO A 240 0.60 -0.14 -30.09
C PRO A 240 0.39 -1.65 -30.20
N ARG A 241 0.66 -2.36 -29.10
CA ARG A 241 0.35 -3.79 -29.01
C ARG A 241 -1.10 -4.03 -28.59
N TRP A 242 -1.85 -4.68 -29.48
CA TRP A 242 -3.25 -5.03 -29.26
C TRP A 242 -3.45 -6.35 -28.51
N LEU A 243 -2.53 -7.30 -28.68
CA LEU A 243 -2.61 -8.65 -28.10
C LEU A 243 -1.35 -9.00 -27.30
N PRO A 244 -1.45 -9.83 -26.26
CA PRO A 244 -0.29 -10.32 -25.53
C PRO A 244 0.68 -11.08 -26.45
N PHE A 245 1.98 -11.00 -26.15
CA PHE A 245 3.00 -11.76 -26.90
C PHE A 245 3.11 -13.18 -26.36
N VAL A 246 2.34 -14.09 -26.96
CA VAL A 246 2.16 -15.48 -26.49
C VAL A 246 3.43 -16.33 -26.63
N ASP A 247 4.32 -15.98 -27.56
CA ASP A 247 5.50 -16.79 -27.90
C ASP A 247 6.70 -16.59 -26.96
N ALA A 248 6.59 -15.73 -25.93
CA ALA A 248 7.66 -15.58 -24.95
C ALA A 248 7.77 -16.82 -24.04
N PRO A 249 8.98 -17.34 -23.79
CA PRO A 249 9.18 -18.55 -22.97
C PRO A 249 8.67 -18.41 -21.52
N ASN A 250 8.51 -17.18 -21.03
CA ASN A 250 8.00 -16.86 -19.69
C ASN A 250 6.64 -16.13 -19.74
N PHE A 251 5.86 -16.29 -20.81
CA PHE A 251 4.61 -15.55 -21.02
C PHE A 251 3.60 -15.72 -19.87
N ILE A 252 3.35 -16.96 -19.44
CA ILE A 252 2.41 -17.27 -18.36
C ILE A 252 2.86 -16.64 -17.04
N ALA A 253 4.15 -16.77 -16.73
CA ALA A 253 4.77 -16.16 -15.56
C ALA A 253 4.62 -14.62 -15.55
N ALA A 254 4.90 -13.97 -16.68
CA ALA A 254 4.72 -12.53 -16.84
C ALA A 254 3.25 -12.12 -16.67
N LEU A 255 2.32 -12.87 -17.25
CA LEU A 255 0.88 -12.61 -17.17
C LEU A 255 0.37 -12.73 -15.73
N CYS A 256 0.81 -13.74 -14.98
CA CYS A 256 0.45 -13.90 -13.57
C CYS A 256 0.97 -12.75 -12.70
N SER A 257 2.18 -12.24 -12.98
CA SER A 257 2.77 -11.11 -12.21
C SER A 257 2.06 -9.76 -12.42
N VAL A 258 1.20 -9.63 -13.43
CA VAL A 258 0.42 -8.40 -13.66
C VAL A 258 -0.65 -8.18 -12.59
N PHE A 259 -1.35 -9.23 -12.17
CA PHE A 259 -2.46 -9.10 -11.22
C PHE A 259 -2.01 -8.65 -9.81
N PRO A 260 -0.90 -9.14 -9.24
CA PRO A 260 -0.28 -8.58 -8.05
C PRO A 260 0.00 -7.07 -8.15
N VAL A 261 0.53 -6.61 -9.28
CA VAL A 261 0.83 -5.19 -9.51
C VAL A 261 -0.46 -4.36 -9.49
N MET A 262 -1.49 -4.80 -10.23
CA MET A 262 -2.79 -4.12 -10.25
C MET A 262 -3.48 -4.15 -8.88
N ALA A 263 -3.39 -5.26 -8.15
CA ALA A 263 -3.93 -5.36 -6.80
C ALA A 263 -3.24 -4.41 -5.82
N THR A 264 -1.91 -4.31 -5.93
CA THR A 264 -1.11 -3.39 -5.12
C THR A 264 -1.40 -1.94 -5.46
N ALA A 265 -1.79 -1.63 -6.70
CA ALA A 265 -2.26 -0.29 -7.03
C ALA A 265 -3.58 0.05 -6.32
N TYR A 266 -4.53 -0.89 -6.24
CA TYR A 266 -5.83 -0.62 -5.62
C TYR A 266 -5.89 -0.83 -4.10
N ILE A 267 -4.80 -1.23 -3.45
CA ILE A 267 -4.83 -1.58 -2.02
C ILE A 267 -4.97 -0.34 -1.13
N CYS A 268 -6.10 -0.24 -0.42
CA CYS A 268 -6.32 0.80 0.59
C CYS A 268 -7.03 0.30 1.85
N HIS A 269 -7.31 -1.01 1.92
CA HIS A 269 -8.09 -1.66 2.97
C HIS A 269 -7.53 -1.44 4.39
N PHE A 270 -6.21 -1.32 4.55
CA PHE A 270 -5.59 -1.08 5.86
C PHE A 270 -5.82 0.35 6.39
N ASN A 271 -6.20 1.30 5.53
CA ASN A 271 -6.50 2.69 5.89
C ASN A 271 -8.00 2.99 5.96
N ILE A 272 -8.86 2.04 5.61
CA ILE A 272 -10.30 2.30 5.51
C ILE A 272 -10.93 2.63 6.88
N HIS A 273 -10.60 1.87 7.92
CA HIS A 273 -11.11 2.06 9.28
C HIS A 273 -10.60 3.36 9.93
N PRO A 274 -9.29 3.69 9.88
CA PRO A 274 -8.81 4.99 10.34
C PRO A 274 -9.55 6.17 9.69
N ILE A 275 -9.70 6.16 8.36
CA ILE A 275 -10.43 7.22 7.63
C ILE A 275 -11.90 7.26 8.05
N TYR A 276 -12.53 6.10 8.26
CA TYR A 276 -13.92 6.03 8.66
C TYR A 276 -14.15 6.60 10.07
N VAL A 277 -13.27 6.31 11.01
CA VAL A 277 -13.33 6.86 12.37
C VAL A 277 -13.06 8.36 12.39
N GLU A 278 -12.18 8.87 11.53
CA GLU A 278 -11.94 10.31 11.45
C GLU A 278 -13.12 11.10 10.85
N LEU A 279 -14.01 10.45 10.10
CA LEU A 279 -15.12 11.09 9.39
C LEU A 279 -16.08 11.79 10.36
N LYS A 280 -16.45 13.04 10.06
CA LYS A 280 -17.38 13.85 10.87
C LYS A 280 -18.74 13.18 11.06
N GLU A 281 -19.29 12.60 9.99
CA GLU A 281 -20.57 11.91 9.98
C GLU A 281 -20.35 10.43 9.67
N ARG A 282 -20.18 9.64 10.74
CA ARG A 282 -19.85 8.21 10.70
C ARG A 282 -21.08 7.36 10.34
N THR A 283 -21.44 7.32 9.07
CA THR A 283 -22.52 6.46 8.54
C THR A 283 -22.00 5.54 7.43
N GLU A 284 -22.59 4.35 7.30
CA GLU A 284 -22.25 3.38 6.23
C GLU A 284 -22.36 4.04 4.85
N GLN A 285 -23.44 4.80 4.65
CA GLN A 285 -23.71 5.50 3.40
C GLN A 285 -22.61 6.52 3.08
N ASN A 286 -22.20 7.35 4.05
CA ASN A 286 -21.17 8.35 3.81
C ASN A 286 -19.83 7.69 3.47
N MET A 287 -19.42 6.65 4.22
CA MET A 287 -18.16 5.97 3.95
C MET A 287 -18.18 5.21 2.61
N THR A 288 -19.30 4.60 2.26
CA THR A 288 -19.48 3.94 0.95
C THR A 288 -19.42 4.96 -0.20
N GLN A 289 -19.95 6.18 -0.01
CA GLN A 289 -19.79 7.24 -1.01
C GLN A 289 -18.33 7.71 -1.09
N VAL A 290 -17.63 7.85 0.03
CA VAL A 290 -16.19 8.17 0.04
C VAL A 290 -15.40 7.15 -0.78
N THR A 291 -15.64 5.84 -0.58
CA THR A 291 -14.95 4.80 -1.36
C THR A 291 -15.31 4.86 -2.84
N ARG A 292 -16.60 4.98 -3.20
CA ARG A 292 -17.03 5.04 -4.60
C ARG A 292 -16.43 6.23 -5.36
N PHE A 293 -16.47 7.42 -4.78
CA PHE A 293 -15.86 8.60 -5.41
C PHE A 293 -14.34 8.48 -5.51
N SER A 294 -13.68 7.96 -4.47
CA SER A 294 -12.23 7.78 -4.47
C SER A 294 -11.78 6.75 -5.50
N MET A 295 -12.45 5.60 -5.55
CA MET A 295 -12.16 4.53 -6.51
C MET A 295 -12.46 4.95 -7.94
N GLY A 296 -13.54 5.69 -8.18
CA GLY A 296 -13.85 6.28 -9.49
C GLY A 296 -12.77 7.25 -9.96
N ALA A 297 -12.30 8.14 -9.08
CA ALA A 297 -11.21 9.06 -9.38
C ALA A 297 -9.90 8.32 -9.68
N CYS A 298 -9.52 7.35 -8.84
CA CYS A 298 -8.32 6.54 -9.03
C CYS A 298 -8.38 5.72 -10.32
N PHE A 299 -9.53 5.14 -10.64
CA PHE A 299 -9.75 4.43 -11.90
C PHE A 299 -9.49 5.31 -13.12
N ALA A 300 -10.00 6.54 -13.14
CA ALA A 300 -9.74 7.47 -14.25
C ALA A 300 -8.24 7.81 -14.38
N ILE A 301 -7.58 8.11 -13.25
CA ILE A 301 -6.14 8.37 -13.17
C ILE A 301 -5.34 7.18 -13.71
N TYR A 302 -5.71 5.96 -13.30
CA TYR A 302 -5.01 4.74 -13.68
C TYR A 302 -5.22 4.38 -15.15
N CYS A 303 -6.43 4.49 -15.68
CA CYS A 303 -6.69 4.26 -17.09
C CYS A 303 -5.90 5.23 -17.97
N LEU A 304 -5.93 6.54 -17.64
CA LEU A 304 -5.17 7.55 -18.37
C LEU A 304 -3.67 7.29 -18.30
N THR A 305 -3.14 7.01 -17.12
CA THR A 305 -1.70 6.76 -16.94
C THR A 305 -1.25 5.50 -17.65
N SER A 306 -1.98 4.40 -17.49
CA SER A 306 -1.62 3.11 -18.09
C SER A 306 -1.64 3.19 -19.61
N LEU A 307 -2.68 3.81 -20.17
CA LEU A 307 -2.82 3.96 -21.62
C LEU A 307 -1.77 4.93 -22.18
N CYS A 308 -1.69 6.15 -21.65
CA CYS A 308 -0.78 7.18 -22.16
C CYS A 308 0.68 6.79 -21.95
N GLY A 309 1.02 6.30 -20.75
CA GLY A 309 2.36 5.82 -20.44
C GLY A 309 2.79 4.66 -21.32
N TYR A 310 1.89 3.71 -21.62
CA TYR A 310 2.20 2.64 -22.55
C TYR A 310 2.33 3.15 -23.99
N LEU A 311 1.41 3.99 -24.48
CA LEU A 311 1.47 4.52 -25.84
C LEU A 311 2.75 5.33 -26.10
N LEU A 312 3.24 6.08 -25.11
CA LEU A 312 4.46 6.87 -25.20
C LEU A 312 5.73 6.04 -25.48
N PHE A 313 5.81 4.84 -24.92
CA PHE A 313 7.06 4.04 -24.89
C PHE A 313 6.93 2.65 -25.56
N GLY A 314 5.70 2.16 -25.77
CA GLY A 314 5.42 0.87 -26.38
C GLY A 314 6.11 -0.29 -25.67
N ASP A 315 6.81 -1.13 -26.43
CA ASP A 315 7.53 -2.28 -25.87
C ASP A 315 8.75 -1.89 -25.01
N ALA A 316 9.18 -0.63 -25.06
CA ALA A 316 10.23 -0.10 -24.20
C ALA A 316 9.73 0.39 -22.83
N THR A 317 8.43 0.26 -22.50
CA THR A 317 7.90 0.64 -21.19
C THR A 317 8.60 -0.14 -20.08
N ALA A 318 9.35 0.59 -19.25
CA ALA A 318 10.07 0.08 -18.11
C ALA A 318 9.09 -0.29 -16.98
N PRO A 319 9.49 -1.18 -16.04
CA PRO A 319 8.63 -1.55 -14.93
C PRO A 319 8.28 -0.38 -14.00
N ASP A 320 9.18 0.62 -13.92
CA ASP A 320 8.87 1.98 -13.46
C ASP A 320 8.80 2.91 -14.67
N VAL A 321 7.60 3.42 -14.99
CA VAL A 321 7.41 4.31 -16.14
C VAL A 321 8.21 5.61 -16.02
N LEU A 322 8.55 6.08 -14.81
CA LEU A 322 9.34 7.31 -14.64
C LEU A 322 10.76 7.18 -15.16
N ALA A 323 11.32 5.97 -15.18
CA ALA A 323 12.63 5.72 -15.75
C ALA A 323 12.66 6.09 -17.24
N ASN A 324 11.56 5.84 -17.96
CA ASN A 324 11.46 6.17 -19.39
C ASN A 324 11.47 7.69 -19.68
N PHE A 325 11.13 8.53 -18.69
CA PHE A 325 11.19 9.99 -18.84
C PHE A 325 12.62 10.54 -18.74
N SER A 326 13.65 9.72 -18.54
CA SER A 326 15.05 10.18 -18.56
C SER A 326 15.51 10.68 -19.94
N THR A 327 14.82 10.28 -21.02
CA THR A 327 15.14 10.73 -22.38
C THR A 327 14.15 11.82 -22.84
N PRO A 328 14.62 12.94 -23.40
CA PRO A 328 13.76 14.06 -23.80
C PRO A 328 12.73 13.61 -24.84
N LEU A 329 11.45 13.72 -24.50
CA LEU A 329 10.33 13.30 -25.36
C LEU A 329 10.00 14.34 -26.44
N LEU A 330 10.37 15.60 -26.18
CA LEU A 330 10.24 16.73 -27.10
C LEU A 330 11.60 17.42 -27.22
N THR A 331 12.04 17.64 -28.46
CA THR A 331 13.32 18.30 -28.77
C THR A 331 13.41 19.66 -28.07
N GLY A 332 14.46 19.87 -27.28
CA GLY A 332 14.71 21.12 -26.56
C GLY A 332 13.82 21.39 -25.33
N LYS A 333 13.00 20.41 -24.88
CA LYS A 333 12.09 20.58 -23.72
C LYS A 333 12.28 19.52 -22.64
N GLN A 334 13.54 19.25 -22.24
CA GLN A 334 13.86 18.28 -21.18
C GLN A 334 13.20 18.63 -19.84
N TRP A 335 13.06 19.91 -19.53
CA TRP A 335 12.41 20.38 -18.30
C TRP A 335 10.98 19.83 -18.11
N ILE A 336 10.25 19.49 -19.18
CA ILE A 336 8.91 18.88 -19.06
C ILE A 336 9.02 17.50 -18.40
N ASN A 337 9.99 16.69 -18.82
CA ASN A 337 10.23 15.39 -18.24
C ASN A 337 10.72 15.51 -16.80
N ASP A 338 11.56 16.50 -16.51
CA ASP A 338 12.02 16.78 -15.14
C ASP A 338 10.84 17.12 -14.23
N VAL A 339 9.90 17.95 -14.71
CA VAL A 339 8.67 18.27 -13.97
C VAL A 339 7.83 17.01 -13.71
N VAL A 340 7.68 16.11 -14.69
CA VAL A 340 6.97 14.83 -14.51
C VAL A 340 7.64 13.99 -13.41
N ARG A 341 8.96 13.85 -13.45
CA ARG A 341 9.74 13.06 -12.48
C ARG A 341 9.71 13.68 -11.08
N VAL A 342 9.97 14.98 -10.96
CA VAL A 342 10.01 15.71 -9.68
C VAL A 342 8.62 15.77 -9.04
N SER A 343 7.57 16.09 -9.82
CA SER A 343 6.20 16.16 -9.29
C SER A 343 5.77 14.84 -8.67
N TYR A 344 6.06 13.73 -9.34
CA TYR A 344 5.70 12.42 -8.82
C TYR A 344 6.60 11.94 -7.67
N ALA A 345 7.90 12.23 -7.69
CA ALA A 345 8.77 11.97 -6.54
C ALA A 345 8.28 12.73 -5.29
N LEU A 346 7.87 13.98 -5.45
CA LEU A 346 7.29 14.77 -4.37
C LEU A 346 5.92 14.22 -3.92
N HIS A 347 5.07 13.76 -4.85
CA HIS A 347 3.83 13.05 -4.53
C HIS A 347 4.12 11.88 -3.58
N VAL A 348 5.04 10.99 -3.96
CA VAL A 348 5.42 9.81 -3.17
C VAL A 348 5.96 10.19 -1.78
N VAL A 349 6.78 11.23 -1.69
CA VAL A 349 7.27 11.76 -0.40
C VAL A 349 6.08 12.19 0.49
N LEU A 350 5.05 12.81 -0.06
CA LEU A 350 3.87 13.23 0.69
C LEU A 350 2.91 12.07 1.03
N VAL A 351 2.92 10.98 0.26
CA VAL A 351 2.15 9.77 0.59
C VAL A 351 2.83 8.94 1.69
N PHE A 352 4.16 8.96 1.77
CA PHE A 352 4.95 8.14 2.70
C PHE A 352 4.45 8.19 4.16
N PRO A 353 4.17 9.35 4.79
CA PRO A 353 3.73 9.41 6.19
C PRO A 353 2.39 8.71 6.42
N VAL A 354 1.49 8.74 5.43
CA VAL A 354 0.15 8.12 5.52
C VAL A 354 0.28 6.61 5.67
N ILE A 355 1.13 5.99 4.85
CA ILE A 355 1.36 4.54 4.88
C ILE A 355 2.22 4.15 6.09
N TYR A 356 3.23 4.97 6.39
CA TYR A 356 4.15 4.73 7.48
C TYR A 356 3.46 4.81 8.84
N TYR A 357 2.49 5.71 9.02
CA TYR A 357 1.66 5.77 10.22
C TYR A 357 0.95 4.43 10.49
N SER A 358 0.29 3.87 9.47
CA SER A 358 -0.39 2.58 9.58
C SER A 358 0.60 1.42 9.80
N LEU A 359 1.77 1.45 9.17
CA LEU A 359 2.87 0.50 9.40
C LEU A 359 3.35 0.51 10.86
N ARG A 360 3.52 1.70 11.44
CA ARG A 360 3.97 1.87 12.81
C ARG A 360 2.93 1.36 13.81
N ASN A 361 1.66 1.70 13.59
CA ASN A 361 0.58 1.29 14.48
C ASN A 361 0.36 -0.22 14.48
N VAL A 362 0.39 -0.90 13.32
CA VAL A 362 0.27 -2.37 13.30
C VAL A 362 1.47 -3.07 13.97
N THR A 363 2.66 -2.46 13.89
CA THR A 363 3.85 -2.98 14.58
C THR A 363 3.72 -2.82 16.09
N ASP A 364 3.18 -1.69 16.53
CA ASP A 364 2.86 -1.43 17.93
C ASP A 364 1.92 -2.49 18.48
N ASP A 365 0.81 -2.71 17.77
CA ASP A 365 -0.22 -3.67 18.12
C ASP A 365 0.32 -5.10 18.15
N LEU A 366 1.23 -5.46 17.24
CA LEU A 366 1.78 -6.81 17.17
C LEU A 366 2.80 -7.11 18.28
N PHE A 367 3.72 -6.17 18.55
CA PHE A 367 4.86 -6.45 19.41
C PHE A 367 4.71 -5.96 20.85
N CYS A 368 3.87 -4.96 21.12
CA CYS A 368 3.67 -4.51 22.49
C CYS A 368 2.23 -4.09 22.81
N TYR A 369 1.27 -4.89 22.33
CA TYR A 369 -0.15 -4.85 22.69
C TYR A 369 -0.42 -4.65 24.20
N ASN A 370 0.42 -5.25 25.04
CA ASN A 370 0.31 -5.25 26.51
C ASN A 370 0.93 -4.03 27.21
N SER A 371 1.50 -3.06 26.50
CA SER A 371 2.23 -1.93 27.13
C SER A 371 1.34 -0.92 27.86
N GLY A 372 0.02 -0.98 27.74
CA GLY A 372 -0.94 -0.16 28.50
C GLY A 372 -0.95 1.35 28.18
N LYS A 373 0.09 1.87 27.51
CA LYS A 373 0.23 3.27 27.05
C LYS A 373 0.10 3.36 25.53
N SER A 374 -0.41 4.49 25.05
CA SER A 374 -0.44 4.78 23.60
C SER A 374 0.99 4.97 23.08
N LEU A 375 1.26 4.61 21.81
CA LEU A 375 2.59 4.80 21.22
C LEU A 375 3.04 6.27 21.19
N ALA A 376 2.08 7.20 21.14
CA ALA A 376 2.37 8.63 21.15
C ALA A 376 2.96 9.12 22.49
N GLU A 377 2.74 8.38 23.58
CA GLU A 377 3.20 8.69 24.93
C GLU A 377 4.55 8.05 25.30
N ASP A 378 4.98 7.00 24.58
CA ASP A 378 6.24 6.30 24.83
C ASP A 378 7.29 6.65 23.77
N ASP A 379 8.02 7.74 24.02
CA ASP A 379 9.08 8.26 23.14
C ASP A 379 10.14 7.21 22.80
N ARG A 380 10.53 6.38 23.76
CA ARG A 380 11.59 5.39 23.56
C ARG A 380 11.11 4.31 22.60
N ARG A 381 9.92 3.77 22.84
CA ARG A 381 9.30 2.77 21.97
C ARG A 381 9.06 3.31 20.57
N PHE A 382 8.57 4.55 20.49
CA PHE A 382 8.34 5.26 19.23
C PHE A 382 9.60 5.34 18.36
N TRP A 383 10.72 5.81 18.94
CA TRP A 383 11.96 5.97 18.19
C TRP A 383 12.65 4.63 17.86
N ILE A 384 12.54 3.62 18.73
CA ILE A 384 13.08 2.27 18.44
C ILE A 384 12.34 1.65 17.26
N ILE A 385 11.00 1.62 17.30
CA ILE A 385 10.19 1.08 16.20
C ILE A 385 10.50 1.86 14.91
N THR A 386 10.54 3.19 14.99
CA THR A 386 10.80 4.04 13.83
C THR A 386 12.19 3.81 13.24
N GLY A 387 13.22 3.74 14.08
CA GLY A 387 14.59 3.50 13.64
C GLY A 387 14.79 2.13 13.00
N VAL A 388 14.22 1.08 13.59
CA VAL A 388 14.28 -0.29 13.05
C VAL A 388 13.55 -0.39 11.71
N GLN A 389 12.34 0.18 11.62
CA GLN A 389 11.55 0.15 10.39
C GLN A 389 12.23 0.95 9.27
N LEU A 390 12.63 2.20 9.51
CA LEU A 390 13.29 3.03 8.49
C LEU A 390 14.65 2.45 8.09
N GLY A 391 15.43 1.90 9.03
CA GLY A 391 16.67 1.21 8.73
C GLY A 391 16.46 -0.02 7.84
N GLY A 392 15.42 -0.81 8.12
CA GLY A 392 15.02 -1.94 7.29
C GLY A 392 14.54 -1.52 5.90
N ILE A 393 13.70 -0.48 5.82
CA ILE A 393 13.20 0.07 4.55
C ILE A 393 14.37 0.56 3.69
N PHE A 394 15.29 1.33 4.28
CA PHE A 394 16.51 1.78 3.61
C PHE A 394 17.34 0.59 3.10
N LEU A 395 17.68 -0.36 3.97
CA LEU A 395 18.51 -1.51 3.59
C LEU A 395 17.87 -2.30 2.44
N ILE A 396 16.60 -2.66 2.55
CA ILE A 396 15.92 -3.46 1.51
C ILE A 396 15.78 -2.66 0.20
N SER A 397 15.54 -1.35 0.24
CA SER A 397 15.48 -0.50 -0.96
C SER A 397 16.81 -0.44 -1.73
N THR A 398 17.94 -0.67 -1.05
CA THR A 398 19.26 -0.75 -1.69
C THR A 398 19.51 -2.12 -2.33
N LEU A 399 18.79 -3.16 -1.90
CA LEU A 399 18.96 -4.54 -2.37
C LEU A 399 18.00 -4.90 -3.51
N VAL A 400 16.79 -4.33 -3.50
CA VAL A 400 15.75 -4.61 -4.50
C VAL A 400 15.98 -3.75 -5.75
N PRO A 401 16.18 -4.37 -6.94
CA PRO A 401 16.66 -3.64 -8.11
C PRO A 401 15.56 -2.88 -8.88
N ASN A 402 14.28 -3.28 -8.74
CA ASN A 402 13.17 -2.62 -9.39
C ASN A 402 11.86 -2.78 -8.61
N ILE A 403 10.91 -1.87 -8.84
CA ILE A 403 9.61 -1.86 -8.16
C ILE A 403 8.71 -3.05 -8.51
N TRP A 404 8.90 -3.67 -9.69
CA TRP A 404 8.07 -4.77 -10.15
C TRP A 404 8.24 -6.02 -9.29
N VAL A 405 9.48 -6.37 -8.94
CA VAL A 405 9.76 -7.50 -8.04
C VAL A 405 9.11 -7.29 -6.68
N ALA A 406 9.16 -6.07 -6.15
CA ALA A 406 8.50 -5.73 -4.90
C ALA A 406 6.98 -5.89 -5.01
N PHE A 407 6.35 -5.33 -6.05
CA PHE A 407 4.92 -5.45 -6.28
C PHE A 407 4.44 -6.87 -6.54
N ASP A 408 5.19 -7.66 -7.30
CA ASP A 408 4.85 -9.06 -7.56
C ASP A 408 4.79 -9.84 -6.24
N PHE A 409 5.82 -9.70 -5.40
CA PHE A 409 5.90 -10.39 -4.12
C PHE A 409 4.86 -9.90 -3.10
N THR A 410 4.81 -8.58 -2.83
CA THR A 410 3.90 -8.03 -1.82
C THR A 410 2.44 -8.11 -2.28
N GLY A 411 2.22 -7.93 -3.58
CA GLY A 411 0.91 -7.99 -4.22
C GLY A 411 0.32 -9.39 -4.20
N ALA A 412 1.11 -10.41 -4.55
CA ALA A 412 0.65 -11.79 -4.60
C ALA A 412 0.34 -12.36 -3.21
N THR A 413 1.04 -11.87 -2.17
CA THR A 413 0.94 -12.39 -0.81
C THR A 413 0.05 -11.49 0.05
N SER A 414 0.61 -10.44 0.64
CA SER A 414 -0.05 -9.60 1.63
C SER A 414 -1.24 -8.85 1.06
N THR A 415 -1.13 -8.26 -0.12
CA THR A 415 -2.22 -7.49 -0.72
C THR A 415 -3.44 -8.36 -1.03
N MET A 416 -3.24 -9.56 -1.58
CA MET A 416 -4.33 -10.53 -1.81
C MET A 416 -5.03 -10.90 -0.49
N ILE A 417 -4.25 -11.16 0.56
CA ILE A 417 -4.79 -11.53 1.86
C ILE A 417 -5.64 -10.40 2.45
N ILE A 418 -5.10 -9.19 2.50
CA ILE A 418 -5.76 -8.01 3.09
C ILE A 418 -6.97 -7.58 2.27
N GLY A 419 -6.83 -7.50 0.94
CA GLY A 419 -7.81 -6.86 0.07
C GLY A 419 -8.82 -7.81 -0.56
N MET A 420 -8.56 -9.11 -0.60
CA MET A 420 -9.46 -10.08 -1.25
C MET A 420 -9.90 -11.18 -0.28
N VAL A 421 -8.97 -11.85 0.40
CA VAL A 421 -9.28 -13.02 1.22
C VAL A 421 -10.05 -12.65 2.47
N PHE A 422 -9.55 -11.71 3.28
CA PHE A 422 -10.17 -11.38 4.56
C PHE A 422 -11.58 -10.79 4.42
N PRO A 423 -11.84 -9.79 3.55
CA PRO A 423 -13.19 -9.24 3.40
C PRO A 423 -14.18 -10.31 2.91
N ALA A 424 -13.75 -11.20 2.02
CA ALA A 424 -14.56 -12.33 1.56
C ALA A 424 -14.84 -13.36 2.66
N VAL A 425 -13.84 -13.70 3.49
CA VAL A 425 -14.02 -14.64 4.60
C VAL A 425 -14.95 -14.06 5.66
N ILE A 426 -14.81 -12.77 6.00
CA ILE A 426 -15.73 -12.06 6.91
C ILE A 426 -17.15 -12.13 6.35
N ALA A 427 -17.33 -11.79 5.07
CA ALA A 427 -18.64 -11.82 4.43
C ALA A 427 -19.28 -13.22 4.37
N LEU A 428 -18.48 -14.28 4.21
CA LEU A 428 -18.98 -15.66 4.21
C LEU A 428 -19.32 -16.19 5.61
N ARG A 429 -18.65 -15.67 6.65
CA ARG A 429 -18.88 -16.01 8.05
C ARG A 429 -19.96 -15.16 8.72
N ASP A 430 -20.40 -14.09 8.07
CA ASP A 430 -21.41 -13.18 8.58
C ASP A 430 -22.64 -13.95 9.09
N ARG A 431 -22.85 -13.87 10.42
CA ARG A 431 -24.00 -14.46 11.10
C ARG A 431 -25.19 -13.51 11.18
N SER A 432 -24.97 -12.22 10.91
CA SER A 432 -26.03 -11.20 10.98
C SER A 432 -27.01 -11.29 9.81
N GLY A 433 -26.67 -12.04 8.76
CA GLY A 433 -27.51 -12.23 7.58
C GLY A 433 -27.60 -10.98 6.70
N VAL A 434 -26.68 -10.04 6.89
CA VAL A 434 -26.66 -8.76 6.17
C VAL A 434 -26.05 -8.92 4.78
N VAL A 435 -25.19 -9.93 4.58
CA VAL A 435 -24.57 -10.22 3.28
C VAL A 435 -25.53 -10.96 2.33
N HIS A 436 -25.75 -10.40 1.13
CA HIS A 436 -26.65 -10.94 0.11
C HIS A 436 -26.07 -12.17 -0.61
N GLY A 437 -26.95 -12.98 -1.23
CA GLY A 437 -26.52 -14.17 -1.97
C GLY A 437 -25.53 -13.91 -3.12
N TRP A 438 -25.63 -12.76 -3.81
CA TRP A 438 -24.68 -12.38 -4.85
C TRP A 438 -23.32 -11.97 -4.26
N GLU A 439 -23.31 -11.26 -3.13
CA GLU A 439 -22.10 -10.87 -2.38
C GLU A 439 -21.34 -12.12 -1.90
N ARG A 440 -22.06 -13.16 -1.45
CA ARG A 440 -21.46 -14.46 -1.08
C ARG A 440 -20.84 -15.18 -2.28
N LYS A 441 -21.48 -15.14 -3.45
CA LYS A 441 -20.90 -15.71 -4.68
C LYS A 441 -19.63 -14.96 -5.08
N THR A 442 -19.65 -13.62 -5.06
CA THR A 442 -18.47 -12.80 -5.35
C THR A 442 -17.34 -13.04 -4.35
N SER A 443 -17.65 -13.24 -3.06
CA SER A 443 -16.67 -13.59 -2.03
C SER A 443 -15.92 -14.89 -2.34
N TRP A 444 -16.63 -15.94 -2.80
CA TRP A 444 -15.99 -17.17 -3.25
C TRP A 444 -15.09 -16.95 -4.47
N VAL A 445 -15.55 -16.16 -5.44
CA VAL A 445 -14.74 -15.80 -6.62
C VAL A 445 -13.46 -15.08 -6.19
N MET A 446 -13.55 -14.11 -5.27
CA MET A 446 -12.39 -13.37 -4.75
C MET A 446 -11.37 -14.29 -4.07
N ILE A 447 -11.81 -15.25 -3.25
CA ILE A 447 -10.92 -16.20 -2.57
C ILE A 447 -10.21 -17.11 -3.58
N VAL A 448 -10.96 -17.69 -4.53
CA VAL A 448 -10.38 -18.58 -5.55
C VAL A 448 -9.40 -17.82 -6.43
N TRP A 449 -9.77 -16.62 -6.86
CA TRP A 449 -8.91 -15.74 -7.66
C TRP A 449 -7.63 -15.37 -6.92
N ALA A 450 -7.73 -14.95 -5.65
CA ALA A 450 -6.58 -14.64 -4.81
C ALA A 450 -5.66 -15.85 -4.62
N ALA A 451 -6.22 -17.06 -4.42
CA ALA A 451 -5.45 -18.28 -4.30
C ALA A 451 -4.70 -18.63 -5.59
N ILE A 452 -5.35 -18.49 -6.76
CA ILE A 452 -4.71 -18.71 -8.07
C ILE A 452 -3.55 -17.74 -8.26
N ILE A 453 -3.76 -16.45 -8.01
CA ILE A 453 -2.70 -15.43 -8.15
C ILE A 453 -1.55 -15.71 -7.19
N CYS A 454 -1.84 -15.98 -5.92
CA CYS A 454 -0.80 -16.27 -4.93
C CYS A 454 0.06 -17.48 -5.35
N VAL A 455 -0.56 -18.60 -5.73
CA VAL A 455 0.18 -19.80 -6.15
C VAL A 455 0.99 -19.56 -7.43
N THR A 456 0.38 -18.93 -8.43
CA THR A 456 1.02 -18.75 -9.74
C THR A 456 2.12 -17.69 -9.73
N SER A 457 1.90 -16.55 -9.09
CA SER A 457 2.89 -15.48 -8.97
C SER A 457 4.04 -15.89 -8.05
N VAL A 458 3.78 -16.40 -6.84
CA VAL A 458 4.87 -16.84 -5.94
C VAL A 458 5.66 -17.99 -6.57
N GLY A 459 4.98 -18.96 -7.19
CA GLY A 459 5.64 -20.04 -7.92
C GLY A 459 6.54 -19.53 -9.05
N SER A 460 6.06 -18.54 -9.81
CA SER A 460 6.82 -17.86 -10.86
C SER A 460 8.03 -17.10 -10.31
N SER A 461 7.87 -16.30 -9.25
CA SER A 461 8.98 -15.54 -8.65
C SER A 461 10.06 -16.48 -8.09
N ILE A 462 9.67 -17.59 -7.44
CA ILE A 462 10.60 -18.63 -6.95
C ILE A 462 11.32 -19.30 -8.12
N TYR A 463 10.60 -19.68 -9.17
CA TYR A 463 11.20 -20.29 -10.36
C TYR A 463 12.24 -19.37 -11.01
N MET A 464 11.91 -18.08 -11.18
CA MET A 464 12.82 -17.09 -11.74
C MET A 464 14.05 -16.86 -10.85
N LEU A 465 13.88 -16.90 -9.52
CA LEU A 465 15.00 -16.83 -8.58
C LEU A 465 15.92 -18.04 -8.69
N VAL A 466 15.35 -19.26 -8.70
CA VAL A 466 16.12 -20.52 -8.76
C VAL A 466 16.85 -20.66 -10.10
N VAL A 467 16.16 -20.39 -11.21
CA VAL A 467 16.75 -20.46 -12.55
C VAL A 467 17.75 -19.33 -12.78
N GLY A 468 17.48 -18.12 -12.26
CA GLY A 468 18.42 -17.00 -12.30
C GLY A 468 19.71 -17.23 -11.51
N ILE A 469 19.64 -18.02 -10.42
CA ILE A 469 20.83 -18.48 -9.69
C ILE A 469 21.55 -19.59 -10.46
N ALA A 470 20.81 -20.49 -11.13
CA ALA A 470 21.39 -21.58 -11.92
C ALA A 470 22.07 -21.11 -13.23
N SER A 471 21.74 -19.91 -13.73
CA SER A 471 22.29 -19.34 -14.97
C SER A 471 23.46 -18.38 -14.75
N GLN A 472 23.90 -18.14 -13.51
CA GLN A 472 25.21 -17.52 -13.24
C GLN A 472 26.30 -18.47 -13.74
N PRO A 473 27.11 -18.11 -14.76
CA PRO A 473 28.22 -18.94 -15.16
C PRO A 473 29.18 -19.00 -13.98
N GLY A 474 29.28 -20.17 -13.36
CA GLY A 474 30.36 -20.47 -12.43
C GLY A 474 31.68 -20.08 -13.08
N SER A 475 32.51 -19.38 -12.31
CA SER A 475 33.93 -19.19 -12.54
C SER A 475 34.55 -20.38 -13.29
N GLN A 476 34.78 -20.22 -14.61
CA GLN A 476 35.77 -21.05 -15.27
C GLN A 476 37.14 -20.54 -14.84
N ASN A 477 37.63 -21.22 -13.80
CA ASN A 477 39.02 -21.35 -13.45
C ASN A 477 39.91 -21.51 -14.69
N THR A 478 40.98 -20.73 -14.72
CA THR A 478 42.35 -21.18 -14.98
C THR A 478 42.52 -22.45 -15.81
N GLN A 479 42.97 -22.31 -17.07
CA GLN A 479 44.11 -22.99 -17.70
C GLN A 479 43.99 -22.95 -19.24
N GLY A 480 45.08 -22.55 -19.91
CA GLY A 480 45.24 -22.59 -21.36
C GLY A 480 46.01 -21.40 -21.88
#